data_AF-A0A7Y3JTP4-F1
#
_entry.id   AF-A0A7Y3JTP4-F1
#
_cell.length_a   1.000
_cell.length_b   1.000
_cell.length_c   1.000
_cell.angle_alpha   90.00
_cell.angle_beta   90.00
_cell.angle_gamma   90.00
#
_symmetry.space_group_name_H-M   'P 1'
#
loop_
_entity.id
_entity.type
_entity.pdbx_description
1 polymer ?
#
loop_
_entity_poly.entity_id
_entity_poly.type
_entity_poly.pdbx_seq_one_letter_code
_entity_poly.pdbx_strand_id
1 'polypeptide(L)'
;MSKADPGAFFRELLGQWEGVANQFGTELMKSGEFARTMQGATSASLKAQEVAKDAMSRALAAANMPSREEMVMLGERIGAVEERLSRIETLLIKLAGQDAPRPDRPKPPRTKKPSKKD
;
A
#
# COMPACT_ATOMS: atom_id res chain seq x y z
N MET A 1 -43.15 34.37 -4.23
CA MET A 1 -42.08 33.39 -4.50
C MET A 1 -41.94 32.49 -3.27
N SER A 2 -42.64 31.36 -3.22
CA SER A 2 -42.49 30.44 -2.09
C SER A 2 -41.58 29.28 -2.48
N LYS A 3 -40.40 29.31 -1.87
CA LYS A 3 -39.46 28.23 -1.50
C LYS A 3 -39.70 26.90 -2.23
N ALA A 4 -38.71 26.51 -3.04
CA ALA A 4 -38.56 25.14 -3.53
C ALA A 4 -38.82 24.17 -2.38
N ASP A 5 -39.95 23.47 -2.43
CA ASP A 5 -40.38 22.51 -1.41
C ASP A 5 -39.41 21.32 -1.48
N PRO A 6 -38.52 21.13 -0.51
CA PRO A 6 -37.58 20.01 -0.52
C PRO A 6 -38.31 18.67 -0.54
N GLY A 7 -39.55 18.64 -0.03
CA GLY A 7 -40.44 17.49 -0.11
C GLY A 7 -40.94 17.22 -1.52
N ALA A 8 -41.09 18.24 -2.37
CA ALA A 8 -41.47 18.05 -3.78
C ALA A 8 -40.34 17.38 -4.56
N PHE A 9 -39.11 17.84 -4.38
CA PHE A 9 -37.93 17.21 -4.98
C PHE A 9 -37.75 15.76 -4.50
N PHE A 10 -37.90 15.52 -3.20
CA PHE A 10 -37.79 14.16 -2.65
C PHE A 10 -38.91 13.23 -3.15
N ARG A 11 -40.15 13.72 -3.25
CA ARG A 11 -41.28 12.96 -3.82
C ARG A 11 -41.08 12.64 -5.30
N GLU A 12 -40.52 13.58 -6.07
CA GLU A 12 -40.18 13.35 -7.48
C GLU A 12 -39.09 12.27 -7.59
N LEU A 13 -38.06 12.32 -6.75
CA LEU A 13 -37.00 11.33 -6.69
C LEU A 13 -37.55 9.95 -6.30
N LEU A 14 -38.47 9.88 -5.33
CA LEU A 14 -39.13 8.65 -4.93
C LEU A 14 -40.01 8.08 -6.04
N GLY A 15 -40.76 8.93 -6.76
CA GLY A 15 -41.57 8.50 -7.90
C GLY A 15 -40.72 7.96 -9.05
N GLN A 16 -39.57 8.58 -9.30
CA GLN A 16 -38.58 8.04 -10.25
C GLN A 16 -38.02 6.70 -9.78
N TRP A 17 -37.76 6.55 -8.48
CA TRP A 17 -37.27 5.30 -7.89
C TRP A 17 -38.29 4.17 -7.97
N GLU A 18 -39.57 4.46 -7.74
CA GLU A 18 -40.68 3.51 -7.88
C GLU A 18 -40.87 3.08 -9.34
N GLY A 19 -40.70 4.02 -10.28
CA GLY A 19 -40.67 3.72 -11.72
C GLY A 19 -39.52 2.78 -12.10
N VAL A 20 -38.31 3.08 -11.61
CA VAL A 20 -37.12 2.23 -11.82
C VAL A 20 -37.32 0.86 -11.16
N ALA A 21 -37.89 0.79 -9.96
CA ALA A 21 -38.15 -0.46 -9.25
C ALA A 21 -39.16 -1.36 -9.99
N ASN A 22 -40.21 -0.78 -10.58
CA ASN A 22 -41.20 -1.53 -11.37
C ASN A 22 -40.62 -2.06 -12.69
N GLN A 23 -39.76 -1.27 -13.35
CA GLN A 23 -39.04 -1.69 -14.55
C GLN A 23 -38.02 -2.78 -14.23
N PHE A 24 -37.20 -2.59 -13.18
CA PHE A 24 -36.26 -3.59 -12.71
C PHE A 24 -36.95 -4.88 -12.28
N GLY A 25 -38.05 -4.83 -11.52
CA GLY A 25 -38.74 -6.02 -11.01
C GLY A 25 -39.31 -6.92 -12.12
N THR A 26 -39.73 -6.34 -13.24
CA THR A 26 -40.29 -7.10 -14.38
C THR A 26 -39.19 -7.66 -15.29
N GLU A 27 -38.06 -6.95 -15.40
CA GLU A 27 -36.96 -7.30 -16.30
C GLU A 27 -35.94 -8.26 -15.64
N LEU A 28 -35.71 -8.15 -14.32
CA LEU A 28 -34.88 -9.08 -13.54
C LEU A 28 -35.39 -10.52 -13.58
N MET A 29 -36.70 -10.71 -13.65
CA MET A 29 -37.35 -12.02 -13.62
C MET A 29 -37.09 -12.85 -14.89
N LYS A 30 -36.51 -12.25 -15.95
CA LYS A 30 -36.07 -12.93 -17.19
C LYS A 30 -34.58 -13.33 -17.10
N SER A 31 -34.22 -13.97 -15.99
CA SER A 31 -32.91 -14.15 -15.33
C SER A 31 -31.67 -14.59 -16.13
N GLY A 32 -31.69 -14.67 -17.46
CA GLY A 32 -30.51 -14.90 -18.30
C GLY A 32 -29.73 -13.63 -18.69
N GLU A 33 -30.37 -12.46 -18.61
CA GLU A 33 -29.75 -11.18 -18.98
C GLU A 33 -29.14 -10.46 -17.76
N PHE A 34 -29.76 -10.61 -16.59
CA PHE A 34 -29.32 -10.00 -15.34
C PHE A 34 -27.86 -10.31 -14.97
N ALA A 35 -27.42 -11.56 -15.10
CA ALA A 35 -26.03 -11.92 -14.79
C ALA A 35 -25.01 -11.21 -15.70
N ARG A 36 -25.34 -11.06 -17.00
CA ARG A 36 -24.50 -10.33 -17.96
C ARG A 36 -24.53 -8.82 -17.69
N THR A 37 -25.70 -8.27 -17.38
CA THR A 37 -25.87 -6.85 -17.04
C THR A 37 -25.16 -6.51 -15.72
N MET A 38 -25.21 -7.39 -14.73
CA MET A 38 -24.49 -7.22 -13.46
C MET A 38 -22.98 -7.25 -13.66
N GLN A 39 -22.44 -8.21 -14.42
CA GLN A 39 -21.02 -8.25 -14.76
C GLN A 39 -20.60 -6.98 -15.52
N GLY A 40 -21.42 -6.53 -16.48
CA GLY A 40 -21.23 -5.28 -17.21
C GLY A 40 -21.26 -4.05 -16.30
N ALA A 41 -22.25 -3.96 -15.41
CA ALA A 41 -22.42 -2.86 -14.46
C ALA A 41 -21.27 -2.79 -13.45
N THR A 42 -20.80 -3.94 -12.92
CA THR A 42 -19.62 -4.00 -12.06
C THR A 42 -18.38 -3.53 -12.81
N SER A 43 -18.16 -4.00 -14.05
CA SER A 43 -17.01 -3.55 -14.85
C SER A 43 -17.05 -2.05 -15.17
N ALA A 44 -18.24 -1.51 -15.48
CA ALA A 44 -18.45 -0.10 -15.72
C ALA A 44 -18.22 0.74 -14.44
N SER A 45 -18.67 0.25 -13.28
CA SER A 45 -18.43 0.90 -11.99
C SER A 45 -16.93 0.95 -11.65
N LEU A 46 -16.21 -0.16 -11.86
CA LEU A 46 -14.76 -0.20 -11.66
C LEU A 46 -14.03 0.78 -12.59
N LYS A 47 -14.43 0.85 -13.86
CA LYS A 47 -13.87 1.80 -14.82
C LYS A 47 -14.19 3.25 -14.45
N ALA A 48 -15.39 3.53 -13.96
CA ALA A 48 -15.77 4.85 -13.47
C ALA A 48 -14.94 5.26 -12.24
N GLN A 49 -14.69 4.33 -11.31
CA GLN A 49 -13.79 4.57 -10.18
C GLN A 49 -12.36 4.87 -10.63
N GLU A 50 -11.85 4.16 -11.63
CA GLU A 50 -10.53 4.41 -12.21
C GLU A 50 -10.42 5.80 -12.83
N VAL A 51 -11.39 6.19 -13.66
CA VAL A 51 -11.44 7.53 -14.26
C VAL A 51 -11.52 8.63 -13.20
N ALA A 52 -12.32 8.42 -12.14
CA ALA A 52 -12.41 9.38 -11.04
C ALA A 52 -11.08 9.52 -10.27
N LYS A 53 -10.36 8.40 -10.05
CA LYS A 53 -9.03 8.42 -9.43
C LYS A 53 -8.01 9.15 -10.30
N ASP A 54 -7.99 8.92 -11.60
CA ASP A 54 -7.09 9.60 -12.53
C ASP A 54 -7.38 11.12 -12.57
N ALA A 55 -8.66 11.51 -12.62
CA ALA A 55 -9.05 12.92 -12.56
C ALA A 55 -8.59 13.59 -11.26
N MET A 56 -8.74 12.91 -10.11
CA MET A 56 -8.28 13.42 -8.82
C MET A 56 -6.75 13.51 -8.75
N SER A 57 -6.03 12.53 -9.29
CA SER A 57 -4.56 12.55 -9.37
C SER A 57 -4.07 13.74 -10.21
N ARG A 58 -4.68 13.99 -11.37
CA ARG A 58 -4.37 15.16 -12.21
C ARG A 58 -4.68 16.47 -11.51
N ALA A 59 -5.78 16.55 -10.76
CA ALA A 59 -6.12 17.74 -9.99
C ALA A 59 -5.10 18.01 -8.87
N LEU A 60 -4.65 16.97 -8.16
CA LEU A 60 -3.59 17.08 -7.15
C LEU A 60 -2.27 17.50 -7.79
N ALA A 61 -1.88 16.89 -8.92
CA ALA A 61 -0.69 17.26 -9.67
C ALA A 61 -0.72 18.72 -10.13
N ALA A 62 -1.87 19.21 -10.62
CA ALA A 62 -2.05 20.62 -10.98
C ALA A 62 -1.92 21.57 -9.78
N ALA A 63 -2.26 21.10 -8.58
CA ALA A 63 -2.08 21.83 -7.33
C ALA A 63 -0.68 21.63 -6.70
N ASN A 64 0.25 20.98 -7.40
CA ASN A 64 1.57 20.57 -6.87
C ASN A 64 1.48 19.73 -5.57
N MET A 65 0.41 18.96 -5.41
CA MET A 65 0.24 18.04 -4.29
C MET A 65 0.54 16.60 -4.72
N PRO A 66 1.28 15.83 -3.90
CA PRO A 66 1.55 14.43 -4.20
C PRO A 66 0.28 13.59 -4.05
N SER A 67 0.13 12.59 -4.92
CA SER A 67 -0.94 11.61 -4.84
C SER A 67 -0.73 10.63 -3.68
N ARG A 68 -1.80 9.93 -3.28
CA ARG A 68 -1.73 8.90 -2.23
C ARG A 68 -0.76 7.77 -2.62
N GLU A 69 -0.74 7.37 -3.89
CA GLU A 69 0.11 6.28 -4.37
C GLU A 69 1.59 6.66 -4.30
N GLU A 70 1.94 7.88 -4.69
CA GLU A 70 3.31 8.39 -4.58
C GLU A 70 3.80 8.45 -3.13
N MET A 71 2.93 8.84 -2.19
CA MET A 71 3.25 8.85 -0.77
C MET A 71 3.53 7.44 -0.22
N VAL A 72 2.77 6.43 -0.68
CA VAL A 72 3.01 5.03 -0.31
C VAL A 72 4.33 4.53 -0.88
N MET A 73 4.60 4.76 -2.17
CA MET A 73 5.88 4.38 -2.80
C MET A 73 7.08 5.04 -2.11
N LEU A 74 6.95 6.31 -1.73
CA LEU A 74 7.99 7.01 -0.98
C LEU A 74 8.23 6.35 0.39
N GLY A 75 7.17 5.99 1.10
CA GLY A 75 7.25 5.26 2.38
C GLY A 75 7.96 3.91 2.25
N GLU A 76 7.62 3.12 1.24
CA GLU A 76 8.28 1.84 0.96
C GLU A 76 9.78 2.01 0.68
N ARG A 77 10.13 3.02 -0.13
CA ARG A 77 11.52 3.32 -0.44
C ARG A 77 12.30 3.79 0.78
N ILE A 78 11.70 4.58 1.65
CA ILE A 78 12.31 5.01 2.92
C ILE A 78 12.55 3.78 3.83
N GLY A 79 11.54 2.92 4.00
CA GLY A 79 11.70 1.70 4.80
C GLY A 79 12.82 0.79 4.28
N ALA A 80 12.96 0.66 2.95
CA ALA A 80 14.07 -0.09 2.36
C ALA A 80 15.45 0.55 2.61
N VAL A 81 15.51 1.88 2.70
CA VAL A 81 16.75 2.59 3.08
C VAL A 81 17.06 2.36 4.57
N GLU A 82 16.06 2.46 5.45
CA GLU A 82 16.22 2.20 6.89
C GLU A 82 16.71 0.78 7.16
N GLU A 83 16.20 -0.23 6.45
CA GLU A 83 16.67 -1.61 6.59
C GLU A 83 18.15 -1.76 6.18
N ARG A 84 18.55 -1.10 5.09
CA ARG A 84 19.96 -1.11 4.64
C ARG A 84 20.86 -0.42 5.65
N LEU A 85 20.42 0.70 6.24
CA LEU A 85 21.15 1.41 7.28
C LEU A 85 21.31 0.54 8.53
N SER A 86 20.23 -0.09 9.01
CA SER A 86 20.29 -1.02 10.15
C SER A 86 21.27 -2.19 9.92
N ARG A 87 21.31 -2.70 8.69
CA ARG A 87 22.27 -3.75 8.30
C ARG A 87 23.71 -3.25 8.33
N ILE A 88 23.97 -2.04 7.84
CA ILE A 88 25.30 -1.41 7.89
C ILE A 88 25.73 -1.19 9.34
N GLU A 89 24.86 -0.65 10.18
CA GLU A 89 25.13 -0.44 11.61
C GLU A 89 25.50 -1.76 12.30
N THR A 90 24.75 -2.83 12.04
CA THR A 90 25.05 -4.17 12.57
C THR A 90 26.42 -4.68 12.13
N LEU A 91 26.79 -4.49 10.86
CA LEU A 91 28.09 -4.88 10.34
C LEU A 91 29.23 -4.05 10.96
N LEU A 92 29.02 -2.75 11.17
CA LEU A 92 29.99 -1.87 11.83
C LEU A 92 30.21 -2.25 13.29
N ILE A 93 29.14 -2.53 14.05
CA ILE A 93 29.25 -3.02 15.44
C ILE A 93 30.02 -4.34 15.47
N LYS A 94 29.72 -5.26 14.55
CA LYS A 94 30.41 -6.54 14.46
C LYS A 94 31.90 -6.37 14.14
N LEU A 95 32.26 -5.44 13.25
CA LEU A 95 33.65 -5.16 12.91
C LEU A 95 34.39 -4.48 14.07
N ALA A 96 33.77 -3.50 14.74
CA ALA A 96 34.33 -2.87 15.93
C ALA A 96 34.53 -3.87 17.09
N GLY A 97 33.64 -4.86 17.22
CA GLY A 97 33.76 -5.96 18.17
C GLY A 97 34.83 -7.01 17.82
N GLN A 98 35.36 -7.01 16.59
CA GLN A 98 36.45 -7.92 16.19
C GLN A 98 37.83 -7.48 16.67
N ASP A 99 37.97 -6.23 17.10
CA ASP A 99 39.18 -5.73 17.78
C ASP A 99 39.22 -6.10 19.28
N ALA A 100 38.25 -6.87 19.78
CA ALA A 100 38.31 -7.44 21.11
C ALA A 100 39.56 -8.35 21.23
N PRO A 101 40.33 -8.25 22.33
CA PRO A 101 41.56 -9.04 22.50
C PRO A 101 41.23 -10.52 22.32
N ARG A 102 41.90 -11.18 21.37
CA ARG A 102 41.82 -12.64 21.26
C ARG A 102 42.31 -13.21 22.59
N PRO A 103 41.54 -14.09 23.26
CA PRO A 103 41.98 -14.71 24.49
C PRO A 103 43.33 -15.38 24.24
N ASP A 104 44.31 -15.07 25.09
CA ASP A 104 45.66 -15.63 25.01
C ASP A 104 45.54 -17.15 24.98
N ARG A 105 45.78 -17.75 23.81
CA ARG A 105 45.82 -19.20 23.70
C ARG A 105 47.04 -19.66 24.50
N PRO A 106 46.90 -20.63 25.43
CA PRO A 106 48.01 -21.10 26.23
C PRO A 106 49.13 -21.57 25.30
N LYS A 107 50.26 -20.88 25.35
CA LYS A 107 51.43 -21.15 24.50
C LYS A 107 52.00 -22.51 24.91
N PRO A 108 52.29 -23.42 23.95
CA PRO A 108 52.76 -24.75 24.28
C PRO A 108 54.06 -24.67 25.10
N PRO A 109 54.21 -25.49 26.15
CA PRO A 109 55.36 -25.44 27.04
C PRO A 109 56.65 -25.68 26.25
N ARG A 110 57.64 -24.79 26.42
CA ARG A 110 58.95 -24.93 25.76
C ARG A 110 59.69 -26.13 26.35
N THR A 111 59.69 -27.25 25.64
CA THR A 111 60.37 -28.50 26.05
C THR A 111 61.85 -28.57 25.68
N LYS A 112 62.40 -27.57 24.97
CA LYS A 112 63.82 -27.54 24.65
C LYS A 112 64.63 -27.02 25.84
N LYS A 113 65.27 -27.92 26.58
CA LYS A 113 66.32 -27.58 27.55
C LYS A 113 67.51 -26.96 26.79
N PRO A 114 68.09 -25.85 27.25
CA PRO A 114 69.26 -25.27 26.63
C PRO A 114 70.44 -26.25 26.75
N SER A 115 71.20 -26.42 25.67
CA SER A 115 72.43 -27.19 25.68
C SER A 115 73.41 -26.54 26.65
N LYS A 116 73.91 -27.32 27.62
CA LYS A 116 75.02 -26.88 28.47
C LYS A 116 76.25 -26.68 27.59
N LYS A 117 76.88 -25.53 27.75
CA LYS A 117 78.15 -25.20 27.12
C LYS A 117 79.24 -25.58 28.12
N ASP A 118 80.10 -26.52 27.75
CA ASP A 118 81.37 -26.80 28.43
C ASP A 118 82.37 -25.65 28.18
#